data_AF-X1PYI4-F1
#
_entry.id   AF-X1PYI4-F1
#
_cell.length_a   1.000
_cell.length_b   1.000
_cell.length_c   1.000
_cell.angle_alpha   90.00
_cell.angle_beta   90.00
_cell.angle_gamma   90.00
#
_symmetry.space_group_name_H-M   'P 1'
#
loop_
_entity.id
_entity.type
_entity.pdbx_description
1 polymer ?
#
loop_
_entity_poly.entity_id
_entity_poly.type
_entity_poly.pdbx_seq_one_letter_code
_entity_poly.pdbx_strand_id
1 'polypeptide(L)'
;MAPDRLRFDYTHSKPLTKREIDRIEEIVNSAILRNFPVLTSETTLTQAKEMGALAFFGEKYGEKVRTVMVTFGSQAAPGEAFSFELCGGIHCHSTGEIGFFKIISETGIAAGVRRIEALAGKRAYQYTKEVLERRIEEITEVLKVPVNEIVGRLK
;
A
#
# COMPACT_ATOMS: atom_id res chain seq x y z
N MET A 1 -12.73 -4.89 8.57
CA MET A 1 -11.28 -5.16 8.45
C MET A 1 -10.73 -5.40 9.85
N ALA A 2 -9.75 -6.29 10.02
CA ALA A 2 -9.05 -6.36 11.30
C ALA A 2 -8.34 -5.02 11.55
N PRO A 3 -8.33 -4.47 12.77
CA PRO A 3 -7.83 -3.10 13.04
C PRO A 3 -6.38 -2.86 12.59
N ASP A 4 -5.60 -3.93 12.43
CA ASP A 4 -4.14 -3.85 12.28
C ASP A 4 -3.61 -4.22 10.90
N ARG A 5 -4.47 -4.55 9.92
CA ARG A 5 -4.02 -5.07 8.61
C ARG A 5 -4.79 -4.47 7.44
N LEU A 6 -4.05 -3.97 6.46
CA LEU A 6 -4.58 -3.63 5.15
C LEU A 6 -4.70 -4.91 4.32
N ARG A 7 -5.81 -5.04 3.59
CA ARG A 7 -5.97 -6.01 2.52
C ARG A 7 -6.39 -5.29 1.24
N PHE A 8 -5.81 -5.70 0.12
CA PHE A 8 -6.16 -5.18 -1.19
C PHE A 8 -6.28 -6.32 -2.20
N ASP A 9 -7.46 -6.45 -2.81
CA ASP A 9 -7.76 -7.48 -3.79
C ASP A 9 -7.63 -6.89 -5.19
N TYR A 10 -6.95 -7.60 -6.08
CA TYR A 10 -6.66 -7.14 -7.44
C TYR A 10 -6.77 -8.27 -8.46
N THR A 11 -7.15 -7.92 -9.68
CA THR A 11 -7.25 -8.86 -10.80
C THR A 11 -5.88 -9.07 -11.42
N HIS A 12 -5.35 -10.27 -11.31
CA HIS A 12 -4.08 -10.65 -11.92
C HIS A 12 -3.99 -12.17 -12.07
N SER A 13 -3.52 -12.64 -13.22
CA SER A 13 -3.58 -14.06 -13.58
C SER A 13 -2.46 -14.92 -12.99
N LYS A 14 -1.34 -14.32 -12.57
CA LYS A 14 -0.15 -15.03 -12.08
C LYS A 14 0.29 -14.53 -10.71
N PRO A 15 0.99 -15.34 -9.90
CA PRO A 15 1.68 -14.83 -8.72
C PRO A 15 2.65 -13.71 -9.06
N LEU A 16 2.72 -12.70 -8.19
CA LEU A 16 3.74 -11.66 -8.34
C LEU A 16 5.10 -12.26 -8.02
N THR A 17 6.08 -11.92 -8.84
CA THR A 17 7.47 -12.21 -8.53
C THR A 17 7.93 -11.36 -7.34
N LYS A 18 8.98 -11.82 -6.65
CA LYS A 18 9.58 -11.06 -5.55
C LYS A 18 9.97 -9.64 -5.98
N ARG A 19 10.51 -9.48 -7.18
CA ARG A 19 10.88 -8.18 -7.76
C ARG A 19 9.68 -7.26 -7.97
N GLU A 20 8.54 -7.79 -8.41
CA GLU A 20 7.32 -7.00 -8.58
C GLU A 20 6.75 -6.55 -7.22
N ILE A 21 6.76 -7.42 -6.21
CA ILE A 21 6.35 -7.07 -4.85
C ILE A 21 7.26 -5.95 -4.30
N ASP A 22 8.57 -6.09 -4.45
CA ASP A 22 9.55 -5.10 -3.99
C ASP A 22 9.35 -3.76 -4.72
N ARG A 23 9.04 -3.80 -6.03
CA ARG A 23 8.75 -2.61 -6.83
C ARG A 23 7.46 -1.90 -6.37
N ILE A 24 6.41 -2.65 -6.04
CA ILE A 24 5.16 -2.09 -5.51
C ILE A 24 5.43 -1.41 -4.17
N GLU A 25 6.15 -2.09 -3.27
CA GLU A 25 6.51 -1.53 -1.95
C GLU A 25 7.36 -0.26 -2.09
N GLU A 26 8.30 -0.23 -3.04
CA GLU A 26 9.12 0.94 -3.37
C GLU A 26 8.26 2.11 -3.87
N ILE A 27 7.31 1.88 -4.78
CA ILE A 27 6.43 2.92 -5.32
C ILE A 27 5.59 3.54 -4.20
N VAL A 28 4.99 2.71 -3.34
CA VAL A 28 4.14 3.18 -2.23
C VAL A 28 4.96 3.98 -1.22
N ASN A 29 6.09 3.44 -0.75
CA ASN A 29 6.94 4.18 0.19
C ASN A 29 7.52 5.45 -0.44
N SER A 30 7.83 5.46 -1.73
CA SER A 30 8.26 6.67 -2.44
C SER A 30 7.17 7.75 -2.44
N ALA A 31 5.90 7.37 -2.66
CA ALA A 31 4.79 8.29 -2.61
C ALA A 31 4.55 8.84 -1.19
N ILE A 32 4.73 8.00 -0.18
CA ILE A 32 4.65 8.39 1.24
C ILE A 32 5.75 9.41 1.57
N LEU A 33 7.00 9.13 1.19
CA LEU A 33 8.13 10.02 1.43
C LEU A 33 8.01 11.38 0.72
N ARG A 34 7.38 11.40 -0.45
CA ARG A 34 7.06 12.65 -1.16
C ARG A 34 5.97 13.48 -0.50
N ASN A 35 5.23 12.89 0.45
CA ASN A 35 4.19 13.55 1.24
C ASN A 35 3.14 14.28 0.38
N PHE A 36 2.61 13.57 -0.62
CA PHE A 36 1.60 14.08 -1.53
C PHE A 36 0.32 14.49 -0.80
N PRO A 37 -0.30 15.64 -1.14
CA PRO A 37 -1.59 16.02 -0.60
C PRO A 37 -2.69 15.01 -0.96
N VAL A 38 -3.63 14.84 -0.03
CA VAL A 38 -4.85 14.05 -0.22
C VAL A 38 -6.04 15.02 -0.18
N LEU A 39 -6.71 15.14 -1.32
CA LEU A 39 -7.82 16.06 -1.52
C LEU A 39 -9.13 15.28 -1.64
N THR A 40 -10.19 15.79 -1.03
CA THR A 40 -11.50 15.15 -1.05
C THR A 40 -12.56 16.12 -1.49
N SER A 41 -13.49 15.66 -2.33
CA SER A 41 -14.59 16.50 -2.83
C SER A 41 -15.88 15.68 -2.93
N GLU A 42 -17.02 16.36 -2.93
CA GLU A 42 -18.32 15.75 -3.22
C GLU A 42 -18.79 16.16 -4.61
N THR A 43 -19.29 15.20 -5.37
CA THR A 43 -19.76 15.43 -6.74
C THR A 43 -20.81 14.39 -7.12
N THR A 44 -21.33 14.46 -8.34
CA THR A 44 -22.23 13.43 -8.86
C THR A 44 -21.45 12.22 -9.35
N LEU A 45 -22.07 11.03 -9.32
CA LEU A 45 -21.44 9.82 -9.85
C LEU A 45 -21.01 9.98 -11.32
N THR A 46 -21.82 10.65 -12.13
CA THR A 46 -21.53 10.91 -13.55
C THR A 46 -20.28 11.78 -13.70
N GLN A 47 -20.23 12.91 -12.99
CA GLN A 47 -19.07 13.81 -13.04
C GLN A 47 -17.79 13.13 -12.54
N ALA A 48 -17.86 12.36 -11.45
CA ALA A 48 -16.69 11.65 -10.95
C ALA A 48 -16.12 10.66 -11.98
N LYS A 49 -17.00 9.93 -12.68
CA LYS A 49 -16.60 9.00 -13.76
C LYS A 49 -16.01 9.75 -14.96
N GLU A 50 -16.61 10.86 -15.35
CA GLU A 50 -16.09 11.73 -16.43
C GLU A 50 -14.69 12.29 -16.09
N MET A 51 -14.45 12.58 -14.81
CA MET A 51 -13.13 12.98 -14.29
C MET A 51 -12.14 11.80 -14.17
N GLY A 52 -12.54 10.57 -14.46
CA GLY A 52 -11.67 9.39 -14.40
C GLY A 52 -11.52 8.76 -13.01
N ALA A 53 -12.43 9.04 -12.06
CA ALA A 53 -12.40 8.39 -10.75
C ALA A 53 -12.60 6.89 -10.88
N LEU A 54 -11.73 6.11 -10.25
CA LEU A 54 -11.91 4.66 -10.14
C LEU A 54 -13.06 4.36 -9.15
N ALA A 55 -13.99 3.53 -9.61
CA ALA A 55 -15.05 2.96 -8.78
C ALA A 55 -14.74 1.48 -8.57
N PHE A 56 -14.70 1.02 -7.32
CA PHE A 56 -14.40 -0.38 -7.02
C PHE A 56 -15.63 -1.26 -7.25
N PHE A 57 -15.39 -2.51 -7.68
CA PHE A 57 -16.44 -3.47 -8.01
C PHE A 57 -17.32 -3.81 -6.80
N GLY A 58 -18.64 -3.82 -6.99
CA GLY A 58 -19.60 -4.36 -6.02
C GLY A 58 -20.25 -3.35 -5.08
N GLU A 59 -19.82 -2.08 -5.09
CA GLU A 59 -20.45 -1.04 -4.28
C GLU A 59 -21.63 -0.38 -5.01
N LYS A 60 -22.73 -0.19 -4.28
CA LYS A 60 -23.87 0.62 -4.75
C LYS A 60 -23.61 2.08 -4.39
N TYR A 61 -23.27 2.88 -5.38
CA TYR A 61 -23.09 4.33 -5.23
C TYR A 61 -24.43 5.07 -5.38
N GLY A 62 -24.65 6.08 -4.54
CA GLY A 62 -25.77 7.02 -4.70
C GLY A 62 -25.51 8.06 -5.79
N GLU A 63 -26.45 8.99 -5.99
CA GLU A 63 -26.30 10.08 -6.96
C GLU A 63 -25.15 11.03 -6.60
N LYS A 64 -24.97 11.29 -5.30
CA LYS A 64 -23.83 12.02 -4.74
C LYS A 64 -22.78 11.03 -4.23
N VAL A 65 -21.54 11.27 -4.60
CA VAL A 65 -20.38 10.48 -4.21
C VAL A 65 -19.26 11.37 -3.72
N ARG A 66 -18.40 10.81 -2.88
CA ARG A 66 -17.17 11.45 -2.41
C ARG A 66 -15.98 10.90 -3.19
N THR A 67 -15.19 11.79 -3.75
CA THR A 67 -13.93 11.47 -4.42
C THR A 67 -12.76 11.72 -3.47
N VAL A 68 -11.70 10.92 -3.64
CA VAL A 68 -10.43 11.06 -2.95
C VAL A 68 -9.32 11.05 -4.00
N MET A 69 -8.49 12.08 -3.96
CA MET A 69 -7.40 12.29 -4.91
C MET A 69 -6.07 12.43 -4.16
N VAL A 70 -5.08 11.61 -4.52
CA VAL A 70 -3.69 11.79 -4.12
C VAL A 70 -2.99 12.52 -5.26
N THR A 71 -2.51 13.75 -5.04
CA THR A 71 -1.99 14.61 -6.10
C THR A 71 -0.46 14.68 -6.12
N PHE A 72 0.16 14.78 -7.29
CA PHE A 72 1.62 14.98 -7.37
C PHE A 72 2.10 16.36 -6.88
N GLY A 73 1.18 17.29 -6.62
CA GLY A 73 1.45 18.66 -6.16
C GLY A 73 0.21 19.34 -5.56
N SER A 74 0.18 20.66 -5.47
CA SER A 74 -0.91 21.41 -4.83
C SER A 74 -2.17 21.59 -5.70
N GLN A 75 -2.14 21.17 -6.97
CA GLN A 75 -3.27 21.29 -7.87
C GLN A 75 -3.97 19.95 -8.11
N ALA A 76 -5.30 20.02 -8.17
CA ALA A 76 -6.18 18.88 -8.37
C ALA A 76 -6.65 18.82 -9.83
N ALA A 77 -5.77 18.43 -10.73
CA ALA A 77 -6.19 18.01 -12.07
C ALA A 77 -6.22 16.47 -12.10
N PRO A 78 -7.30 15.83 -12.60
CA PRO A 78 -7.35 14.37 -12.67
C PRO A 78 -6.22 13.73 -13.49
N GLY A 79 -5.64 14.47 -14.46
CA GLY A 79 -4.46 14.05 -15.22
C GLY A 79 -3.13 14.19 -14.49
N GLU A 80 -3.11 14.74 -13.27
CA GLU A 80 -1.94 14.97 -12.42
C GLU A 80 -2.07 14.30 -11.05
N ALA A 81 -2.96 13.30 -10.96
CA ALA A 81 -3.16 12.51 -9.75
C ALA A 81 -2.29 11.24 -9.75
N PHE A 82 -1.70 10.94 -8.59
CA PHE A 82 -1.10 9.64 -8.30
C PHE A 82 -2.18 8.56 -8.14
N SER A 83 -3.31 8.93 -7.52
CA SER A 83 -4.49 8.06 -7.37
C SER A 83 -5.75 8.92 -7.33
N PHE A 84 -6.84 8.43 -7.92
CA PHE A 84 -8.14 9.10 -7.90
C PHE A 84 -9.27 8.07 -7.85
N GLU A 85 -10.00 8.04 -6.74
CA GLU A 85 -10.99 7.00 -6.44
C GLU A 85 -12.25 7.54 -5.76
N LEU A 86 -13.32 6.75 -5.80
CA LEU A 86 -14.51 6.96 -4.99
C LEU A 86 -14.31 6.31 -3.61
N CYS A 87 -14.36 7.10 -2.53
CA CYS A 87 -14.28 6.57 -1.17
C CYS A 87 -15.02 7.44 -0.16
N GLY A 88 -15.92 6.82 0.60
CA GLY A 88 -16.66 7.46 1.71
C GLY A 88 -15.95 7.38 3.07
N GLY A 89 -14.78 6.76 3.14
CA GLY A 89 -14.01 6.59 4.38
C GLY A 89 -13.27 7.84 4.83
N ILE A 90 -12.68 7.78 6.02
CA ILE A 90 -11.75 8.80 6.53
C ILE A 90 -10.37 8.62 5.89
N HIS A 91 -9.67 9.72 5.61
CA HIS A 91 -8.33 9.71 5.03
C HIS A 91 -7.43 10.68 5.80
N CYS A 92 -6.11 10.45 5.70
CA CYS A 92 -5.10 11.44 6.07
C CYS A 92 -5.17 12.67 5.15
N HIS A 93 -4.53 13.76 5.53
CA HIS A 93 -4.42 14.97 4.71
C HIS A 93 -3.23 14.89 3.74
N SER A 94 -2.21 14.10 4.04
CA SER A 94 -1.10 13.82 3.13
C SER A 94 -0.55 12.40 3.27
N THR A 95 0.07 11.86 2.22
CA THR A 95 0.58 10.47 2.19
C THR A 95 1.67 10.22 3.24
N GLY A 96 2.40 11.24 3.68
CA GLY A 96 3.44 11.10 4.71
C GLY A 96 2.88 10.70 6.08
N GLU A 97 1.62 11.01 6.37
CA GLU A 97 0.94 10.60 7.61
C GLU A 97 0.76 9.07 7.69
N ILE A 98 0.80 8.36 6.56
CA ILE A 98 0.70 6.89 6.52
C ILE A 98 1.92 6.24 7.19
N GLY A 99 3.08 6.89 7.11
CA GLY A 99 4.34 6.34 7.61
C GLY A 99 4.80 5.09 6.86
N PHE A 100 5.72 4.33 7.45
CA PHE A 100 6.33 3.18 6.77
C PHE A 100 5.30 2.13 6.33
N PHE A 101 5.41 1.67 5.08
CA PHE A 101 4.52 0.66 4.49
C PHE A 101 5.26 -0.64 4.20
N LYS A 102 4.67 -1.77 4.57
CA LYS A 102 5.26 -3.11 4.38
C LYS A 102 4.25 -4.12 3.86
N ILE A 103 4.54 -4.75 2.73
CA ILE A 103 3.80 -5.92 2.25
C ILE A 103 4.25 -7.15 3.05
N ILE A 104 3.29 -7.86 3.64
CA ILE A 104 3.54 -9.05 4.46
C ILE A 104 3.18 -10.36 3.75
N SER A 105 2.24 -10.33 2.81
CA SER A 105 1.85 -11.50 2.02
C SER A 105 1.24 -11.10 0.68
N GLU A 106 1.36 -12.01 -0.29
CA GLU A 106 0.71 -11.95 -1.60
C GLU A 106 0.18 -13.35 -1.89
N THR A 107 -1.13 -13.51 -2.10
CA THR A 107 -1.78 -14.82 -2.25
C THR A 107 -2.91 -14.79 -3.30
N GLY A 108 -3.12 -15.91 -4.01
CA GLY A 108 -4.29 -16.08 -4.86
C GLY A 108 -5.53 -16.44 -4.03
N ILE A 109 -6.65 -15.77 -4.26
CA ILE A 109 -7.89 -15.97 -3.48
C ILE A 109 -9.08 -16.48 -4.30
N ALA A 110 -9.04 -16.30 -5.62
CA ALA A 110 -10.00 -16.87 -6.57
C ALA A 110 -9.37 -16.94 -7.97
N ALA A 111 -10.09 -17.52 -8.94
CA ALA A 111 -9.64 -17.55 -10.33
C ALA A 111 -9.41 -16.12 -10.86
N GLY A 112 -8.16 -15.78 -11.16
CA GLY A 112 -7.75 -14.46 -11.66
C GLY A 112 -7.76 -13.33 -10.62
N VAL A 113 -8.00 -13.62 -9.34
CA VAL A 113 -8.03 -12.62 -8.26
C VAL A 113 -7.00 -12.96 -7.19
N ARG A 114 -6.24 -11.93 -6.80
CA ARG A 114 -5.13 -12.02 -5.84
C ARG A 114 -5.29 -10.98 -4.74
N ARG A 115 -4.63 -11.20 -3.61
CA ARG A 115 -4.67 -10.35 -2.42
C ARG A 115 -3.26 -10.02 -1.97
N ILE A 116 -3.02 -8.74 -1.75
CA ILE A 116 -1.91 -8.24 -0.94
C ILE A 116 -2.43 -7.98 0.46
N GLU A 117 -1.71 -8.48 1.48
CA GLU A 117 -1.84 -7.98 2.84
C GLU A 117 -0.62 -7.13 3.20
N ALA A 118 -0.87 -6.02 3.87
CA ALA A 118 0.17 -5.07 4.24
C ALA A 118 -0.09 -4.41 5.59
N LEU A 119 0.97 -3.81 6.12
CA LEU A 119 0.98 -3.00 7.34
C LEU A 119 1.43 -1.58 7.00
N ALA A 120 0.97 -0.60 7.80
CA ALA A 120 1.40 0.78 7.70
C ALA A 120 1.80 1.35 9.07
N GLY A 121 2.47 2.51 9.07
CA GLY A 121 2.83 3.29 10.24
C GLY A 121 3.62 2.51 11.29
N LYS A 122 3.30 2.77 12.57
CA LYS A 122 3.96 2.16 13.73
C LYS A 122 3.93 0.63 13.69
N ARG A 123 2.82 0.04 13.22
CA ARG A 123 2.63 -1.41 13.14
C ARG A 123 3.61 -2.05 12.15
N ALA A 124 3.80 -1.43 10.98
CA ALA A 124 4.76 -1.89 9.99
C ALA A 124 6.20 -1.80 10.51
N TYR A 125 6.54 -0.68 11.16
CA TYR A 125 7.85 -0.50 11.78
C TYR A 125 8.13 -1.59 12.84
N GLN A 126 7.18 -1.81 13.76
CA GLN A 126 7.30 -2.84 14.79
C GLN A 126 7.42 -4.24 14.19
N TYR A 127 6.63 -4.57 13.18
CA TYR A 127 6.71 -5.86 12.51
C TYR A 127 8.10 -6.11 11.91
N THR A 128 8.66 -5.14 11.18
CA THR A 128 10.01 -5.23 10.62
C THR A 128 11.05 -5.38 11.72
N LYS A 129 10.96 -4.58 12.78
CA LYS A 129 11.86 -4.64 13.93
C LYS A 129 11.82 -5.99 14.64
N GLU A 130 10.63 -6.46 15.00
CA GLU A 130 10.46 -7.68 15.79
C GLU A 130 10.72 -8.95 14.98
N VAL A 131 10.33 -8.99 13.70
CA VAL A 131 10.45 -10.21 12.91
C VAL A 131 11.79 -10.28 12.20
N LEU A 132 12.33 -9.17 11.68
CA LEU A 132 13.57 -9.22 10.91
C LEU A 132 14.79 -8.98 11.78
N GLU A 133 14.81 -7.95 12.62
CA GLU A 133 16.01 -7.66 13.44
C GLU A 133 16.26 -8.77 14.46
N ARG A 134 15.24 -9.19 15.23
CA ARG A 134 15.42 -10.28 16.22
C ARG A 134 15.88 -11.59 15.60
N ARG A 135 15.32 -11.97 14.44
CA ARG A 135 15.75 -13.19 13.74
C ARG A 135 17.18 -13.10 13.26
N ILE A 136 17.60 -11.92 12.80
CA ILE A 136 18.99 -11.70 12.40
C ILE A 136 19.90 -11.78 13.62
N GLU A 137 19.53 -11.16 14.75
CA GLU A 137 20.26 -11.26 16.01
C GLU A 137 20.43 -12.73 16.44
N GLU A 138 19.33 -13.49 16.50
CA GLU A 138 19.35 -14.93 16.80
C GLU A 138 20.30 -15.71 15.88
N ILE A 139 20.29 -15.42 14.57
CA ILE A 139 21.19 -16.07 13.60
C ILE A 139 22.65 -15.70 13.88
N THR A 140 22.95 -14.42 14.15
CA THR A 140 24.30 -13.98 14.47
C THR A 140 24.83 -14.60 15.75
N GLU A 141 23.99 -14.78 16.77
CA GLU A 141 24.35 -15.45 18.02
C GLU A 141 24.66 -16.94 17.80
N VAL A 142 23.84 -17.63 17.00
CA VAL A 142 24.04 -19.05 16.68
C VAL A 142 25.31 -19.26 15.85
N LEU A 143 25.52 -18.43 14.82
CA LEU A 143 26.65 -18.58 13.91
C LEU A 143 27.95 -17.95 14.43
N LYS A 144 27.86 -17.08 15.44
CA LYS A 144 28.96 -16.28 16.02
C LYS A 144 29.71 -15.46 14.98
N VAL A 145 28.96 -14.88 14.04
CA VAL A 145 29.49 -14.01 12.98
C VAL A 145 28.63 -12.75 12.86
N PRO A 146 29.20 -11.62 12.42
CA PRO A 146 28.41 -10.43 12.15
C PRO A 146 27.46 -10.65 10.95
N VAL A 147 26.43 -9.81 10.83
CA VAL A 147 25.34 -9.95 9.83
C VAL A 147 25.86 -10.11 8.40
N ASN A 148 26.90 -9.35 8.04
CA ASN A 148 27.51 -9.36 6.71
C ASN A 148 28.27 -10.66 6.38
N GLU A 149 28.56 -11.49 7.39
CA GLU A 149 29.30 -12.76 7.24
C GLU A 149 28.39 -13.99 7.31
N ILE A 150 27.10 -13.84 7.65
CA ILE A 150 26.13 -14.94 7.76
C ILE A 150 26.17 -15.83 6.50
N VAL A 151 26.08 -15.23 5.31
CA VAL A 151 26.07 -15.99 4.05
C VAL A 151 27.41 -16.68 3.78
N GLY A 152 28.53 -16.05 4.16
CA GLY A 152 29.86 -16.65 4.03
C GLY A 152 30.06 -17.86 4.93
N ARG A 153 29.40 -17.89 6.09
CA ARG A 153 29.46 -18.99 7.06
C ARG A 153 28.62 -20.21 6.65
N LEU A 154 27.61 -20.02 5.79
CA LEU A 154 26.71 -21.07 5.30
C LEU A 154 27.21 -21.75 4.00
N LYS A 155 28.19 -21.15 3.33
CA LYS A 155 28.86 -21.70 2.16
C LYS A 155 30.07 -22.53 2.58
#